data_AF-E4QCI4-F1
#
_entry.id   AF-E4QCI4-F1
#
_cell.length_a   1.000
_cell.length_b   1.000
_cell.length_c   1.000
_cell.angle_alpha   90.00
_cell.angle_beta   90.00
_cell.angle_gamma   90.00
#
_symmetry.space_group_name_H-M   'P 1'
#
loop_
_entity.id
_entity.type
_entity.pdbx_description
1 polymer ?
#
loop_
_entity_poly.entity_id
_entity_poly.type
_entity_poly.pdbx_seq_one_letter_code
_entity_poly.pdbx_strand_id
1 'polypeptide(L)' 'MCIKPKKELLRIAKTDKGVFIDSKQKMPGRGAYICKNLECLKLAMKKKGLEKSLKVNIPKDFYEKLEEFLKD' A
#
# COMPACT_ATOMS: atom_id res chain seq x y z
N MET A 1 -23.20 -8.67 7.41
CA MET A 1 -22.00 -8.22 8.15
C MET A 1 -20.79 -8.87 7.48
N CYS A 2 -20.21 -8.23 6.47
CA CYS A 2 -19.24 -8.90 5.59
C CYS A 2 -17.82 -8.64 6.09
N ILE A 3 -17.28 -9.61 6.84
CA ILE A 3 -15.88 -9.65 7.26
C ILE A 3 -15.06 -10.04 6.03
N LYS A 4 -14.41 -9.06 5.39
CA LYS A 4 -13.45 -9.35 4.30
C LYS A 4 -12.21 -10.06 4.89
N PRO A 5 -11.68 -11.10 4.23
CA PRO A 5 -10.63 -11.96 4.78
C PRO A 5 -9.29 -11.25 4.97
N LYS A 6 -8.61 -11.53 6.09
CA LYS A 6 -7.26 -11.03 6.48
C LYS A 6 -6.15 -11.25 5.44
N LYS A 7 -6.36 -12.07 4.41
CA LYS A 7 -5.39 -12.40 3.36
C LYS A 7 -5.18 -11.27 2.34
N GLU A 8 -6.00 -10.22 2.38
CA GLU A 8 -5.93 -9.10 1.45
C GLU A 8 -5.29 -7.84 2.06
N LEU A 9 -4.38 -7.93 3.04
CA LEU A 9 -3.70 -6.73 3.56
C LEU A 9 -2.23 -6.72 3.14
N LEU A 10 -1.82 -5.65 2.47
CA LEU A 10 -0.47 -5.43 1.99
C LEU A 10 0.15 -4.35 2.86
N ARG A 11 1.26 -4.68 3.52
CA ARG A 11 2.03 -3.72 4.31
C ARG A 11 2.98 -2.98 3.37
N ILE A 12 2.87 -1.67 3.39
CA ILE A 12 3.79 -0.77 2.71
C ILE A 12 4.68 -0.15 3.79
N ALA A 13 5.98 -0.41 3.69
CA ALA A 13 6.97 0.18 4.56
C ALA A 13 7.60 1.41 3.89
N LYS A 14 7.60 2.53 4.58
CA LYS A 14 8.43 3.68 4.24
C LYS A 14 9.74 3.56 4.99
N THR A 15 10.83 3.58 4.22
CA THR A 15 12.20 3.78 4.68
C THR A 15 12.69 5.16 4.24
N ASP A 16 13.90 5.54 4.63
CA ASP A 16 14.54 6.79 4.19
C ASP A 16 14.76 6.84 2.67
N LYS A 17 14.97 5.67 2.05
CA LYS A 17 15.12 5.52 0.59
C LYS A 17 13.82 5.66 -0.19
N GLY A 18 12.67 5.64 0.48
CA GLY A 18 11.36 5.71 -0.16
C GLY A 18 10.39 4.64 0.34
N VAL A 19 9.40 4.35 -0.50
CA VAL A 19 8.26 3.49 -0.17
C VAL A 19 8.43 2.13 -0.82
N PHE A 20 8.25 1.07 -0.05
CA PHE A 20 8.48 -0.30 -0.46
C PHE A 20 7.33 -1.21 -0.01
N ILE A 21 7.02 -2.21 -0.83
CA ILE A 21 6.05 -3.25 -0.50
C ILE A 21 6.74 -4.27 0.40
N ASP A 22 6.34 -4.34 1.67
CA ASP A 22 6.95 -5.23 2.66
C ASP A 22 5.97 -6.32 3.08
N SER A 23 5.85 -7.34 2.22
CA SER A 23 5.01 -8.51 2.52
C SER A 23 5.60 -9.39 3.64
N LYS A 24 6.91 -9.25 3.92
CA LYS A 24 7.64 -10.04 4.92
C LYS A 24 7.77 -9.36 6.29
N GLN A 25 7.22 -8.15 6.47
CA GLN A 25 7.28 -7.37 7.71
C GLN A 25 8.71 -7.09 8.23
N LYS A 26 9.72 -7.15 7.35
CA LYS A 26 11.14 -7.03 7.73
C LYS A 26 11.69 -5.62 7.62
N MET A 27 10.98 -4.68 7.00
CA MET A 27 11.52 -3.35 6.78
C MET A 27 11.36 -2.44 8.00
N PRO A 28 12.44 -1.77 8.46
CA PRO A 28 12.38 -0.77 9.51
C PRO A 28 11.76 0.53 8.98
N GLY A 29 10.93 1.18 9.80
CA GLY A 29 10.33 2.48 9.47
C GLY A 29 8.83 2.54 9.66
N ARG A 30 8.17 3.51 9.02
CA ARG A 30 6.71 3.70 9.11
C ARG A 30 6.00 2.70 8.20
N GLY A 31 5.14 1.87 8.77
CA GLY A 31 4.27 0.97 8.01
C GLY A 31 2.88 1.58 7.80
N ALA A 32 2.34 1.44 6.61
CA ALA A 32 0.92 1.65 6.32
C ALA A 32 0.34 0.34 5.77
N TYR A 33 -0.87 0.01 6.18
CA TYR A 33 -1.60 -1.14 5.66
C TYR A 33 -2.58 -0.67 4.61
N ILE A 34 -2.57 -1.31 3.45
CA ILE A 34 -3.57 -1.11 2.42
C ILE A 34 -4.22 -2.45 2.08
N CYS A 35 -5.50 -2.41 1.74
CA CYS A 35 -6.19 -3.59 1.24
C CYS A 35 -5.69 -3.89 -0.18
N LYS A 36 -5.38 -5.17 -0.45
CA LYS A 36 -5.07 -5.81 -1.73
C LYS A 36 -6.29 -5.87 -2.65
N ASN A 37 -7.08 -4.81 -2.69
CA ASN A 37 -8.26 -4.74 -3.50
C ASN A 37 -8.15 -3.52 -4.41
N LEU A 38 -8.42 -3.72 -5.70
CA LEU A 38 -8.44 -2.66 -6.71
C LEU A 38 -9.30 -1.46 -6.29
N GLU A 39 -10.42 -1.72 -5.62
CA GLU A 39 -11.29 -0.64 -5.12
C GLU A 39 -10.61 0.19 -4.02
N CYS A 40 -9.93 -0.48 -3.07
CA CYS A 40 -9.19 0.19 -2.02
C CYS A 40 -7.98 0.94 -2.56
N LEU A 41 -7.27 0.38 -3.55
CA LEU A 41 -6.17 1.06 -4.23
C LEU A 41 -6.66 2.32 -4.93
N LYS A 42 -7.74 2.24 -5.71
CA LYS A 42 -8.33 3.40 -6.39
C LYS A 42 -8.78 4.48 -5.40
N LEU A 43 -9.41 4.09 -4.29
CA LEU A 43 -9.81 5.04 -3.23
C LEU A 43 -8.59 5.66 -2.53
N ALA A 44 -7.57 4.87 -2.22
CA ALA A 44 -6.34 5.33 -1.59
C ALA A 44 -5.55 6.27 -2.50
N MET A 45 -5.48 5.96 -3.79
CA MET A 45 -4.86 6.81 -4.82
C MET A 45 -5.64 8.12 -4.97
N LYS A 46 -6.97 8.05 -5.07
CA LYS A 46 -7.83 9.24 -5.19
C LYS A 46 -7.76 10.14 -3.95
N LYS A 47 -7.68 9.56 -2.75
CA LYS A 47 -7.59 10.29 -1.48
C LYS A 47 -6.15 10.59 -1.04
N LYS A 48 -5.14 10.15 -1.79
CA LYS A 48 -3.72 10.19 -1.39
C LYS A 48 -3.50 9.63 0.03
N GLY A 49 -4.24 8.58 0.38
CA GLY A 49 -4.29 8.03 1.73
C GLY A 49 -2.94 7.47 2.17
N LEU A 50 -2.27 6.76 1.27
CA LEU A 50 -0.93 6.22 1.52
C LEU A 50 0.12 7.32 1.69
N GLU A 51 0.07 8.36 0.85
CA GLU A 51 0.97 9.51 0.94
C GLU A 51 0.82 10.25 2.28
N LYS A 52 -0.43 10.42 2.75
CA LYS A 52 -0.73 11.00 4.06
C LYS A 52 -0.25 10.13 5.21
N SER A 53 -0.55 8.83 5.19
CA SER A 53 -0.16 7.89 6.24
C SER A 53 1.36 7.74 6.34
N LEU A 54 2.06 7.69 5.21
CA LEU A 54 3.51 7.54 5.18
C LEU A 54 4.24 8.90 5.23
N LYS A 55 3.53 10.02 5.07
CA LYS A 55 4.10 11.38 4.91
C LYS A 55 5.23 11.39 3.87
N VAL A 56 4.91 10.94 2.66
CA VAL A 56 5.85 10.86 1.53
C VAL A 56 5.04 10.92 0.24
N ASN A 57 5.61 11.55 -0.78
CA ASN A 57 5.02 11.59 -2.11
C ASN A 57 5.28 10.24 -2.79
N ILE A 58 4.22 9.48 -3.05
CA ILE A 58 4.29 8.19 -3.72
C ILE A 58 4.06 8.45 -5.21
N PRO A 59 5.03 8.11 -6.09
CA PRO A 59 4.88 8.32 -7.51
C PRO A 59 3.77 7.41 -8.07
N LYS A 60 3.10 7.87 -9.13
CA LYS A 60 2.08 7.07 -9.86
C LYS A 60 2.62 5.72 -10.33
N ASP A 61 3.88 5.68 -10.76
CA ASP A 61 4.59 4.45 -11.15
C ASP A 61 4.53 3.37 -10.08
N PHE A 62 4.64 3.75 -8.80
CA PHE A 62 4.52 2.82 -7.69
C PHE A 62 3.09 2.32 -7.52
N TYR A 63 2.08 3.16 -7.72
CA TYR A 63 0.68 2.74 -7.70
C TYR A 63 0.35 1.78 -8.85
N GLU A 64 0.88 2.00 -10.05
CA GLU A 64 0.73 1.09 -11.19
C GLU A 64 1.37 -0.27 -10.89
N LYS A 65 2.62 -0.29 -10.41
CA LYS A 65 3.28 -1.53 -9.96
C LYS A 65 2.51 -2.25 -8.87
N LEU A 66 1.92 -1.49 -7.94
CA LEU A 66 1.10 -2.06 -6.88
C LEU A 66 -0.20 -2.63 -7.46
N GLU A 67 -0.80 -1.98 -8.45
CA GLU A 67 -2.00 -2.48 -9.14
C GLU A 67 -1.71 -3.78 -9.90
N GLU A 68 -0.58 -3.85 -10.61
CA GLU A 68 -0.13 -5.08 -11.28
C GLU A 68 0.16 -6.21 -10.29
N PHE A 69 0.85 -5.92 -9.19
CA PHE A 69 1.11 -6.88 -8.11
C PHE A 69 -0.15 -7.39 -7.39
N LEU A 70 -1.29 -6.72 -7.58
CA LEU A 70 -2.60 -7.16 -7.06
C LEU A 70 -3.44 -7.93 -8.08
N LYS A 71 -3.09 -7.85 -9.37
CA LYS A 71 -3.75 -8.60 -10.44
C LYS A 71 -3.19 -10.03 -10.59
N ASP A 72 -1.99 -10.27 -10.05
CA ASP A 72 -1.33 -11.58 -9.93
C ASP A 72 -1.60 -12.23 -8.55
#